data_AF-M5RCE2-F1
#
_entry.id   AF-M5RCE2-F1
#
_cell.length_a   1.000
_cell.length_b   1.000
_cell.length_c   1.000
_cell.angle_alpha   90.00
_cell.angle_beta   90.00
_cell.angle_gamma   90.00
#
_symmetry.space_group_name_H-M   'P 1'
#
loop_
_entity.id
_entity.type
_entity.pdbx_description
1 polymer ?
#
loop_
_entity_poly.entity_id
_entity_poly.type
_entity_poly.pdbx_seq_one_letter_code
_entity_poly.pdbx_strand_id
1 'polypeptide(L)'
;MNRTPIQNPYLASSASESTSGNQVDLKAHLRTSQIIAFALIQGVLFITAIMGYLSIVSGDGGPADGPPADPAADNDMMMLAIGAVAAFGGCFASFVANKMFKAMAIRQFASTGEEVDVPVQESMKITSGISELLATSQTRMIVGMALAEGAAVINAVLMMLDGNLIHLVMIGFCLVAMAVQFPTLQKKLDLIDFAARASRDRV
;
A
#
# COMPACT_ATOMS: atom_id res chain seq x y z
N MET A 1 -13.48 49.97 -21.70
CA MET A 1 -14.45 49.02 -21.10
C MET A 1 -13.68 48.03 -20.23
N ASN A 2 -13.68 48.24 -18.90
CA ASN A 2 -13.08 47.31 -17.94
C ASN A 2 -14.00 46.09 -17.80
N ARG A 3 -13.60 44.95 -18.36
CA ARG A 3 -14.24 43.66 -18.05
C ARG A 3 -13.49 43.06 -16.87
N THR A 4 -14.06 43.17 -15.68
CA THR A 4 -13.62 42.33 -14.56
C THR A 4 -13.84 40.87 -14.95
N PRO A 5 -12.83 40.00 -14.83
CA PRO A 5 -13.02 38.58 -15.08
C PRO A 5 -14.08 38.06 -14.10
N ILE A 6 -15.05 37.32 -14.63
CA ILE A 6 -16.10 36.66 -13.85
C ILE A 6 -15.40 35.64 -12.94
N GLN A 7 -15.22 35.99 -11.67
CA GLN A 7 -14.71 35.06 -10.66
C GLN A 7 -15.78 34.00 -10.40
N ASN A 8 -15.43 32.75 -10.64
CA ASN A 8 -16.29 31.62 -10.38
C ASN A 8 -16.46 31.46 -8.85
N PRO A 9 -17.67 31.66 -8.29
CA PRO A 9 -17.89 31.59 -6.84
C PRO A 9 -17.62 30.19 -6.26
N TYR A 10 -17.66 29.15 -7.09
CA TYR A 10 -17.32 27.78 -6.69
C TYR A 10 -15.80 27.52 -6.60
N LEU A 11 -14.95 28.41 -7.11
CA LEU A 11 -13.51 28.41 -6.82
C LEU A 11 -13.17 29.19 -5.55
N ALA A 12 -14.07 30.07 -5.07
CA ALA A 12 -13.85 30.89 -3.89
C ALA A 12 -14.37 30.22 -2.60
N SER A 13 -15.37 29.35 -2.68
CA SER A 13 -15.99 28.72 -1.52
C SER A 13 -15.21 27.55 -0.93
N SER A 14 -14.19 27.02 -1.60
CA SER A 14 -13.21 26.10 -1.00
C SER A 14 -12.01 26.81 -0.35
N ALA A 15 -11.97 28.15 -0.39
CA ALA A 15 -10.84 28.95 0.11
C ALA A 15 -11.08 29.63 1.48
N SER A 16 -12.23 29.41 2.13
CA SER A 16 -12.58 30.03 3.43
C SER A 16 -12.75 29.03 4.58
N GLU A 17 -12.22 27.81 4.47
CA GLU A 17 -12.10 26.91 5.62
C GLU A 17 -10.67 26.97 6.21
N SER A 18 -10.58 27.62 7.38
CA SER A 18 -9.49 27.53 8.36
C SER A 18 -8.17 28.31 8.10
N THR A 19 -8.25 29.64 8.06
CA THR A 19 -7.11 30.54 8.36
C THR A 19 -6.83 30.62 9.88
N SER A 20 -6.90 29.49 10.58
CA SER A 20 -6.17 29.28 11.84
C SER A 20 -5.09 28.28 11.48
N GLY A 21 -3.85 28.76 11.36
CA GLY A 21 -2.69 28.05 10.82
C GLY A 21 -2.77 26.54 10.97
N ASN A 22 -3.26 25.90 9.90
CA ASN A 22 -3.48 24.47 9.81
C ASN A 22 -2.09 23.82 9.72
N GLN A 23 -1.38 23.76 10.85
CA GLN A 23 -0.18 22.96 10.98
C GLN A 23 -0.63 21.55 10.70
N VAL A 24 -0.38 21.08 9.48
CA VAL A 24 -0.59 19.69 9.12
C VAL A 24 0.21 18.88 10.13
N ASP A 25 -0.49 18.21 11.03
CA ASP A 25 0.17 17.43 12.08
C ASP A 25 0.71 16.15 11.46
N LEU A 26 2.03 15.98 11.50
CA LEU A 26 2.72 14.77 11.02
C LEU A 26 2.09 13.51 11.63
N LYS A 27 1.65 13.60 12.90
CA LYS A 27 1.01 12.49 13.61
C LYS A 27 -0.36 12.17 13.05
N ALA A 28 -1.15 13.17 12.67
CA ALA A 28 -2.43 12.96 12.01
C ALA A 28 -2.24 12.24 10.67
N HIS A 29 -1.28 12.69 9.86
CA HIS A 29 -0.97 12.06 8.56
C HIS A 29 -0.48 10.61 8.71
N LEU A 30 0.36 10.36 9.72
CA LEU A 30 0.84 9.02 10.06
C LEU A 30 -0.31 8.11 10.49
N ARG A 31 -1.19 8.59 11.38
CA ARG A 31 -2.36 7.81 11.85
C ARG A 31 -3.28 7.43 10.69
N THR A 32 -3.57 8.35 9.79
CA THR A 32 -4.36 8.05 8.58
C THR A 32 -3.70 6.96 7.74
N SER A 33 -2.39 7.06 7.52
CA SER A 33 -1.64 6.02 6.78
C SER A 33 -1.67 4.66 7.49
N GLN A 34 -1.58 4.63 8.82
CA GLN A 34 -1.65 3.41 9.62
C GLN A 34 -3.04 2.77 9.56
N ILE A 35 -4.11 3.56 9.66
CA ILE A 35 -5.49 3.07 9.53
C ILE A 35 -5.70 2.40 8.17
N ILE A 36 -5.24 3.03 7.09
CA ILE A 36 -5.35 2.45 5.75
C ILE A 36 -4.55 1.15 5.67
N ALA A 37 -3.32 1.11 6.17
CA ALA A 37 -2.51 -0.11 6.18
C ALA A 37 -3.18 -1.25 6.94
N PHE A 38 -3.73 -0.96 8.12
CA PHE A 38 -4.49 -1.93 8.90
C PHE A 38 -5.74 -2.42 8.15
N ALA A 39 -6.48 -1.53 7.50
CA ALA A 39 -7.67 -1.90 6.74
C ALA A 39 -7.36 -2.87 5.59
N LEU A 40 -6.27 -2.66 4.85
CA LEU A 40 -5.86 -3.56 3.77
C LEU A 40 -5.43 -4.93 4.31
N ILE A 41 -4.61 -4.97 5.38
CA ILE A 41 -4.19 -6.23 6.02
C ILE A 41 -5.41 -6.99 6.54
N GLN A 42 -6.32 -6.29 7.23
CA GLN A 42 -7.55 -6.85 7.75
C GLN A 42 -8.43 -7.43 6.62
N GLY A 43 -8.55 -6.74 5.49
CA GLY A 43 -9.26 -7.23 4.31
C GLY A 43 -8.75 -8.59 3.83
N VAL A 44 -7.42 -8.72 3.68
CA VAL A 44 -6.78 -10.00 3.31
C VAL A 44 -7.08 -11.09 4.35
N LEU A 45 -6.99 -10.78 5.65
CA LEU A 45 -7.29 -11.74 6.71
C LEU A 45 -8.75 -12.23 6.65
N PHE A 46 -9.71 -11.33 6.45
CA PHE A 46 -11.13 -11.70 6.33
C PHE A 46 -11.40 -12.55 5.10
N ILE A 47 -10.87 -12.17 3.94
CA ILE A 47 -11.03 -12.95 2.70
C ILE A 47 -10.42 -14.34 2.89
N THR A 48 -9.21 -14.41 3.45
CA THR A 48 -8.53 -15.69 3.70
C THR A 48 -9.31 -16.56 4.68
N ALA A 49 -9.85 -15.98 5.75
CA ALA A 49 -10.64 -16.72 6.74
C ALA A 49 -11.94 -17.29 6.12
N ILE A 50 -12.64 -16.49 5.32
CA ILE A 50 -13.87 -16.93 4.63
C ILE A 50 -13.55 -18.01 3.60
N MET A 51 -12.57 -17.79 2.72
CA MET A 51 -12.20 -18.75 1.68
C MET A 51 -11.63 -20.04 2.28
N GLY A 52 -10.83 -19.93 3.34
CA GLY A 52 -10.31 -21.09 4.08
C GLY A 52 -11.43 -21.89 4.75
N TYR A 53 -12.38 -21.21 5.39
CA TYR A 53 -13.56 -21.88 5.95
C TYR A 53 -14.39 -22.60 4.89
N LEU A 54 -14.68 -21.94 3.76
CA LEU A 54 -15.43 -22.55 2.66
C LEU A 54 -14.69 -23.74 2.05
N SER A 55 -13.37 -23.66 1.91
CA SER A 55 -12.52 -24.77 1.42
C SER A 55 -12.64 -26.00 2.34
N ILE A 56 -12.56 -25.82 3.67
CA ILE A 56 -12.68 -26.91 4.65
C ILE A 56 -14.10 -27.52 4.62
N VAL A 57 -15.15 -26.70 4.66
CA VAL A 57 -16.54 -27.19 4.71
C VAL A 57 -16.95 -27.87 3.40
N SER A 58 -16.44 -27.41 2.25
CA SER A 58 -16.74 -28.01 0.95
C SER A 58 -16.00 -29.34 0.74
N GLY A 59 -14.87 -29.55 1.42
CA GLY A 59 -14.08 -30.78 1.35
C GLY A 59 -14.71 -31.98 2.07
N ASP A 60 -15.51 -31.75 3.12
CA ASP A 60 -16.15 -32.82 3.92
C ASP A 60 -17.51 -33.28 3.37
N GLY A 61 -17.93 -32.77 2.20
CA GLY A 61 -19.23 -33.01 1.58
C GLY A 61 -19.42 -34.34 0.86
N GLY A 62 -19.20 -35.47 1.55
CA GLY A 62 -19.77 -36.79 1.23
C GLY A 62 -19.11 -37.60 0.09
N PRO A 63 -19.27 -38.94 0.09
CA PRO A 63 -18.75 -39.80 -0.96
C PRO A 63 -19.41 -39.39 -2.29
N ALA A 64 -18.64 -38.75 -3.16
CA ALA A 64 -19.03 -38.71 -4.56
C ALA A 64 -19.11 -40.17 -5.02
N ASP A 65 -20.30 -40.66 -5.35
CA ASP A 65 -20.54 -41.93 -6.07
C ASP A 65 -19.88 -41.93 -7.49
N GLY A 66 -18.94 -41.03 -7.73
CA GLY A 66 -18.05 -41.06 -8.88
C GLY A 66 -16.96 -42.11 -8.67
N PRO A 67 -16.41 -42.66 -9.77
CA PRO A 67 -15.25 -43.53 -9.71
C PRO A 67 -14.16 -42.83 -8.88
N PRO A 68 -13.41 -43.58 -8.04
CA PRO A 68 -12.39 -43.00 -7.18
C PRO A 68 -11.49 -42.12 -8.03
N ALA A 69 -11.56 -40.81 -7.79
CA ALA A 69 -10.64 -39.87 -8.40
C ALA A 69 -9.24 -40.37 -8.04
N ASP A 70 -8.47 -40.78 -9.05
CA ASP A 70 -7.17 -41.39 -8.87
C ASP A 70 -6.30 -40.43 -8.06
N PRO A 71 -5.97 -40.74 -6.79
CA PRO A 71 -5.28 -39.82 -5.89
C PRO A 71 -3.83 -39.55 -6.33
N ALA A 72 -3.37 -40.24 -7.37
CA ALA A 72 -2.04 -40.08 -7.96
C ALA A 72 -2.03 -39.30 -9.29
N ALA A 73 -3.18 -38.96 -9.89
CA ALA A 73 -3.22 -38.61 -11.31
C ALA A 73 -3.23 -37.11 -11.66
N ASP A 74 -3.40 -36.18 -10.73
CA ASP A 74 -3.06 -34.79 -11.07
C ASP A 74 -2.65 -34.02 -9.82
N ASN A 75 -1.36 -34.14 -9.52
CA ASN A 75 -0.65 -33.13 -8.76
C ASN A 75 -0.73 -31.84 -9.57
N ASP A 76 -1.87 -31.12 -9.46
CA ASP A 76 -2.17 -29.87 -10.17
C ASP A 76 -1.30 -28.73 -9.64
N MET A 77 0.00 -28.93 -9.83
CA MET A 77 1.08 -28.01 -9.55
C MET A 77 0.95 -26.76 -10.40
N MET A 78 0.08 -26.75 -11.41
CA MET A 78 -0.19 -25.56 -12.22
C MET A 78 -0.87 -24.47 -11.38
N MET A 79 -1.93 -24.80 -10.62
CA MET A 79 -2.58 -23.83 -9.74
C MET A 79 -1.62 -23.29 -8.68
N LEU A 80 -0.84 -24.18 -8.06
CA LEU A 80 0.17 -23.79 -7.09
C LEU A 80 1.27 -22.91 -7.73
N ALA A 81 1.71 -23.23 -8.94
CA ALA A 81 2.70 -22.45 -9.67
C ALA A 81 2.17 -21.05 -10.02
N ILE A 82 0.89 -20.94 -10.44
CA ILE A 82 0.23 -19.65 -10.67
C ILE A 82 0.17 -18.84 -9.37
N GLY A 83 -0.21 -19.48 -8.26
CA GLY A 83 -0.24 -18.85 -6.94
C GLY A 83 1.13 -18.34 -6.49
N ALA A 84 2.17 -19.14 -6.70
CA ALA A 84 3.55 -18.76 -6.41
C ALA A 84 4.00 -17.59 -7.28
N VAL A 85 3.78 -17.64 -8.60
CA VAL A 85 4.13 -16.54 -9.53
C VAL A 85 3.37 -15.27 -9.15
N ALA A 86 2.09 -15.35 -8.80
CA ALA A 86 1.31 -14.21 -8.34
C ALA A 86 1.88 -13.62 -7.03
N ALA A 87 2.21 -14.46 -6.04
CA ALA A 87 2.76 -14.04 -4.76
C ALA A 87 4.13 -13.36 -4.91
N PHE A 88 5.09 -14.04 -5.54
CA PHE A 88 6.43 -13.51 -5.74
C PHE A 88 6.44 -12.33 -6.71
N GLY A 89 5.70 -12.41 -7.81
CA GLY A 89 5.58 -11.35 -8.81
C GLY A 89 4.91 -10.09 -8.24
N GLY A 90 3.81 -10.24 -7.50
CA GLY A 90 3.11 -9.13 -6.85
C GLY A 90 3.94 -8.47 -5.76
N CYS A 91 4.61 -9.27 -4.92
CA CYS A 91 5.54 -8.74 -3.91
C CYS A 91 6.72 -8.01 -4.56
N PHE A 92 7.34 -8.60 -5.59
CA PHE A 92 8.43 -7.96 -6.32
C PHE A 92 7.99 -6.64 -6.97
N ALA A 93 6.85 -6.64 -7.66
CA ALA A 93 6.27 -5.44 -8.26
C ALA A 93 6.00 -4.36 -7.20
N SER A 94 5.51 -4.74 -6.02
CA SER A 94 5.30 -3.84 -4.88
C SER A 94 6.60 -3.15 -4.44
N PHE A 95 7.71 -3.90 -4.32
CA PHE A 95 9.01 -3.30 -3.98
C PHE A 95 9.55 -2.38 -5.08
N VAL A 96 9.39 -2.75 -6.35
CA VAL A 96 9.83 -1.93 -7.50
C VAL A 96 9.03 -0.63 -7.55
N ALA A 97 7.70 -0.69 -7.46
CA ALA A 97 6.83 0.48 -7.42
C ALA A 97 7.23 1.41 -6.26
N ASN A 98 7.46 0.86 -5.07
CA ASN A 98 7.92 1.61 -3.90
C ASN A 98 9.27 2.33 -4.15
N LYS A 99 10.20 1.69 -4.85
CA LYS A 99 11.49 2.32 -5.18
C LYS A 99 11.32 3.45 -6.20
N MET A 100 10.54 3.21 -7.26
CA MET A 100 10.29 4.19 -8.33
C MET A 100 9.60 5.45 -7.81
N PHE A 101 8.51 5.29 -7.08
CA PHE A 101 7.78 6.43 -6.52
C PHE A 101 8.61 7.21 -5.49
N LYS A 102 9.50 6.54 -4.72
CA LYS A 102 10.42 7.25 -3.81
C LYS A 102 11.31 8.20 -4.59
N ALA A 103 11.92 7.72 -5.67
CA ALA A 103 12.82 8.52 -6.49
C ALA A 103 12.08 9.69 -7.15
N MET A 104 10.85 9.47 -7.62
CA MET A 104 10.01 10.52 -8.19
C MET A 104 9.67 11.59 -7.13
N ALA A 105 9.24 11.18 -5.94
CA ALA A 105 8.87 12.07 -4.85
C ALA A 105 10.04 12.96 -4.40
N ILE A 106 11.25 12.40 -4.29
CA ILE A 106 12.45 13.15 -3.92
C ILE A 106 12.83 14.15 -5.02
N ARG A 107 12.74 13.76 -6.30
CA ARG A 107 13.03 14.67 -7.43
C ARG A 107 12.04 15.84 -7.46
N GLN A 108 10.77 15.58 -7.21
CA GLN A 108 9.72 16.59 -7.12
C GLN A 108 9.97 17.53 -5.94
N PHE A 109 10.27 16.99 -4.76
CA PHE A 109 10.65 17.81 -3.60
C PHE A 109 11.89 18.66 -3.86
N ALA A 110 12.95 18.09 -4.44
CA ALA A 110 14.16 18.85 -4.76
C ALA A 110 13.91 19.99 -5.78
N SER A 111 12.86 19.90 -6.58
CA SER A 111 12.49 20.96 -7.53
C SER A 111 11.78 22.15 -6.89
N THR A 112 11.30 22.03 -5.64
CA THR A 112 10.66 23.15 -4.94
C THR A 112 11.67 24.18 -4.44
N GLY A 113 12.96 23.81 -4.32
CA GLY A 113 14.01 24.68 -3.77
C GLY A 113 13.83 25.01 -2.28
N GLU A 114 12.99 24.26 -1.59
CA GLU A 114 12.68 24.50 -0.18
C GLU A 114 13.81 24.01 0.74
N GLU A 115 14.34 24.92 1.56
CA GLU A 115 15.34 24.60 2.58
C GLU A 115 14.66 24.10 3.84
N VAL A 116 14.99 22.87 4.24
CA VAL A 116 14.52 22.24 5.48
C VAL A 116 15.70 22.07 6.42
N ASP A 117 15.50 22.39 7.70
CA ASP A 117 16.50 22.17 8.74
C ASP A 117 16.75 20.68 8.98
N VAL A 118 18.03 20.33 9.07
CA VAL A 118 18.55 18.97 9.26
C VAL A 118 19.42 18.99 10.53
N PRO A 119 19.22 18.10 11.51
CA PRO A 119 18.32 16.94 11.50
C PRO A 119 16.84 17.30 11.68
N VAL A 120 15.99 16.55 11.00
CA VAL A 120 14.53 16.72 11.03
C VAL A 120 13.97 16.31 12.40
N GLN A 121 13.26 17.23 13.07
CA GLN A 121 12.62 16.99 14.37
C GLN A 121 11.10 16.79 14.20
N GLU A 122 10.46 16.07 15.13
CA GLU A 122 9.01 15.88 15.12
C GLU A 122 8.22 17.19 15.22
N SER A 123 8.80 18.22 15.84
CA SER A 123 8.18 19.55 16.02
C SER A 123 8.45 20.51 14.86
N MET A 124 9.00 20.03 13.74
CA MET A 124 9.22 20.86 12.55
C MET A 124 7.88 21.41 12.03
N LYS A 125 7.92 22.63 11.49
CA LYS A 125 6.75 23.16 10.77
C LYS A 125 6.64 22.43 9.43
N ILE A 126 5.52 21.74 9.21
CA ILE A 126 5.23 21.14 7.90
C ILE A 126 4.96 22.27 6.90
N THR A 127 5.85 22.38 5.93
CA THR A 127 5.70 23.26 4.79
C THR A 127 4.88 22.60 3.67
N SER A 128 4.55 23.37 2.62
CA SER A 128 3.80 22.82 1.49
C SER A 128 4.56 21.71 0.77
N GLY A 129 5.88 21.86 0.56
CA GLY A 129 6.69 20.84 -0.11
C GLY A 129 6.80 19.55 0.69
N ILE A 130 6.93 19.65 2.02
CA ILE A 130 6.93 18.47 2.91
C ILE A 130 5.57 17.77 2.89
N SER A 131 4.48 18.54 2.94
CA SER A 131 3.13 17.99 2.86
C SER A 131 2.90 17.20 1.57
N GLU A 132 3.35 17.73 0.42
CA GLU A 132 3.26 17.05 -0.87
C GLU A 132 4.13 15.79 -0.93
N LEU A 133 5.35 15.83 -0.37
CA LEU A 133 6.22 14.67 -0.24
C LEU A 133 5.57 13.57 0.61
N LEU A 134 4.92 13.95 1.72
CA LEU A 134 4.22 13.03 2.62
C LEU A 134 2.97 12.43 1.97
N ALA A 135 2.20 13.22 1.20
CA ALA A 135 1.07 12.74 0.42
C ALA A 135 1.53 11.72 -0.65
N THR A 136 2.59 12.03 -1.39
CA THR A 136 3.17 11.13 -2.40
C THR A 136 3.68 9.83 -1.76
N SER A 137 4.31 9.94 -0.58
CA SER A 137 4.77 8.80 0.21
C SER A 137 3.63 7.90 0.69
N GLN A 138 2.46 8.48 1.01
CA GLN A 138 1.26 7.73 1.36
C GLN A 138 0.68 7.01 0.14
N THR A 139 0.50 7.71 -0.99
CA THR A 139 0.02 7.09 -2.25
C THR A 139 0.89 5.92 -2.65
N ARG A 140 2.21 6.10 -2.60
CA ARG A 140 3.18 5.03 -2.86
C ARG A 140 2.93 3.80 -2.00
N MET A 141 2.76 3.99 -0.69
CA MET A 141 2.53 2.91 0.25
C MET A 141 1.22 2.18 -0.04
N ILE A 142 0.14 2.92 -0.37
CA ILE A 142 -1.16 2.34 -0.74
C ILE A 142 -1.00 1.46 -1.98
N VAL A 143 -0.35 1.97 -3.04
CA VAL A 143 -0.11 1.20 -4.27
C VAL A 143 0.74 -0.04 -3.98
N GLY A 144 1.80 0.09 -3.18
CA GLY A 144 2.64 -1.03 -2.78
C GLY A 144 1.85 -2.11 -2.03
N MET A 145 1.03 -1.73 -1.06
CA MET A 145 0.20 -2.68 -0.30
C MET A 145 -0.90 -3.30 -1.18
N ALA A 146 -1.54 -2.55 -2.06
CA ALA A 146 -2.56 -3.06 -2.97
C ALA A 146 -2.02 -4.14 -3.93
N LEU A 147 -0.77 -4.00 -4.40
CA LEU A 147 -0.13 -5.02 -5.25
C LEU A 147 0.12 -6.33 -4.48
N ALA A 148 0.54 -6.25 -3.21
CA ALA A 148 0.75 -7.41 -2.36
C ALA A 148 -0.58 -8.05 -1.92
N GLU A 149 -1.59 -7.22 -1.61
CA GLU A 149 -2.96 -7.65 -1.32
C GLU A 149 -3.58 -8.41 -2.49
N GLY A 150 -3.49 -7.89 -3.72
CA GLY A 150 -4.02 -8.56 -4.90
C GLY A 150 -3.43 -9.96 -5.08
N ALA A 151 -2.12 -10.11 -4.85
CA ALA A 151 -1.46 -11.42 -4.88
C ALA A 151 -1.92 -12.37 -3.77
N ALA A 152 -2.17 -11.85 -2.56
CA ALA A 152 -2.73 -12.63 -1.45
C ALA A 152 -4.17 -13.08 -1.75
N VAL A 153 -5.01 -12.19 -2.27
CA VAL A 153 -6.40 -12.50 -2.64
C VAL A 153 -6.46 -13.56 -3.74
N ILE A 154 -5.59 -13.46 -4.77
CA ILE A 154 -5.48 -14.50 -5.80
C ILE A 154 -5.18 -15.86 -5.16
N ASN A 155 -4.23 -15.93 -4.24
CA ASN A 155 -3.91 -17.19 -3.55
C ASN A 155 -5.06 -17.70 -2.67
N ALA A 156 -5.83 -16.81 -2.03
CA ALA A 156 -7.02 -17.19 -1.28
C ALA A 156 -8.10 -17.80 -2.18
N VAL A 157 -8.26 -17.28 -3.40
CA VAL A 157 -9.19 -17.84 -4.40
C VAL A 157 -8.68 -19.18 -4.91
N LEU A 158 -7.39 -19.30 -5.24
CA LEU A 158 -6.81 -20.57 -5.71
C LEU A 158 -6.96 -21.68 -4.67
N MET A 159 -6.68 -21.39 -3.40
CA MET A 159 -6.92 -22.29 -2.26
C MET A 159 -8.36 -22.81 -2.19
N MET A 160 -9.35 -21.98 -2.56
CA MET A 160 -10.75 -22.39 -2.58
C MET A 160 -11.05 -23.29 -3.80
N LEU A 161 -10.39 -23.05 -4.93
CA LEU A 161 -10.62 -23.81 -6.17
C LEU A 161 -10.00 -25.21 -6.13
N ASP A 162 -8.79 -25.35 -5.60
CA ASP A 162 -8.04 -26.61 -5.59
C ASP A 162 -8.02 -27.33 -4.23
N GLY A 163 -8.49 -26.66 -3.16
CA GLY A 163 -8.47 -27.21 -1.79
C GLY A 163 -7.06 -27.30 -1.17
N ASN A 164 -6.03 -26.75 -1.83
CA ASN A 164 -4.65 -26.90 -1.41
C ASN A 164 -4.24 -25.81 -0.40
N LEU A 165 -4.06 -26.21 0.85
CA LEU A 165 -3.67 -25.31 1.94
C LEU A 165 -2.27 -24.71 1.80
N ILE A 166 -1.42 -25.19 0.86
CA ILE A 166 -0.10 -24.58 0.60
C ILE A 166 -0.25 -23.11 0.15
N HIS A 167 -1.36 -22.75 -0.51
CA HIS A 167 -1.66 -21.35 -0.84
C HIS A 167 -1.67 -20.43 0.40
N LEU A 168 -1.98 -20.95 1.59
CA LEU A 168 -1.91 -20.20 2.85
C LEU A 168 -0.48 -19.70 3.16
N VAL A 169 0.55 -20.48 2.79
CA VAL A 169 1.96 -20.06 2.93
C VAL A 169 2.25 -18.84 2.06
N MET A 170 1.71 -18.82 0.83
CA MET A 170 1.88 -17.69 -0.10
C MET A 170 1.13 -16.44 0.38
N ILE A 171 -0.07 -16.61 0.94
CA ILE A 171 -0.82 -15.53 1.59
C ILE A 171 -0.02 -14.98 2.78
N GLY A 172 0.49 -15.86 3.64
CA GLY A 172 1.33 -15.48 4.78
C GLY A 172 2.58 -14.69 4.35
N PHE A 173 3.24 -15.11 3.27
CA PHE A 173 4.35 -14.37 2.69
C PHE A 173 3.95 -12.96 2.24
N CYS A 174 2.81 -12.81 1.55
CA CYS A 174 2.30 -11.50 1.13
C CYS A 174 1.94 -10.61 2.32
N LEU A 175 1.35 -11.16 3.38
CA LEU A 175 1.06 -10.44 4.64
C LEU A 175 2.34 -9.93 5.31
N VAL A 176 3.41 -10.72 5.33
CA VAL A 176 4.73 -10.27 5.81
C VAL A 176 5.25 -9.12 4.95
N ALA A 177 5.12 -9.21 3.62
CA ALA A 177 5.51 -8.12 2.72
C ALA A 177 4.71 -6.83 2.97
N MET A 178 3.42 -6.92 3.28
CA MET A 178 2.59 -5.77 3.70
C MET A 178 3.04 -5.22 5.05
N ALA A 179 3.35 -6.08 6.03
CA ALA A 179 3.83 -5.67 7.35
C ALA A 179 5.17 -4.91 7.27
N VAL A 180 6.08 -5.32 6.39
CA VAL A 180 7.34 -4.59 6.14
C VAL A 180 7.09 -3.18 5.60
N GLN A 181 6.01 -2.97 4.85
CA GLN A 181 5.61 -1.67 4.30
C GLN A 181 4.86 -0.78 5.29
N PHE A 182 4.58 -1.28 6.50
CA PHE A 182 3.81 -0.55 7.49
C PHE A 182 4.41 0.84 7.79
N PRO A 183 3.58 1.91 7.81
CA PRO A 183 4.05 3.28 7.99
C PRO A 183 4.45 3.52 9.45
N THR A 184 5.72 3.87 9.65
CA THR A 184 6.26 4.27 10.95
C THR A 184 6.73 5.72 10.89
N LEU A 185 6.73 6.39 12.05
CA LEU A 185 7.20 7.78 12.17
C LEU A 185 8.63 7.92 11.67
N GLN A 186 9.51 7.01 12.09
CA GLN A 186 10.92 7.00 11.69
C GLN A 186 11.08 6.96 10.16
N LYS A 187 10.34 6.09 9.45
CA LYS A 187 10.41 6.01 7.99
C LYS A 187 10.01 7.32 7.30
N LYS A 188 9.12 8.11 7.91
CA LYS A 188 8.69 9.40 7.37
C LYS A 188 9.72 10.50 7.68
N LEU A 189 10.26 10.53 8.90
CA LEU A 189 11.36 11.44 9.25
C LEU A 189 12.61 11.18 8.39
N ASP A 190 13.02 9.92 8.22
CA ASP A 190 14.14 9.52 7.37
C ASP A 190 13.92 9.92 5.90
N LEU A 191 12.67 9.87 5.43
CA LEU A 191 12.33 10.29 4.07
C LEU A 191 12.50 11.80 3.89
N ILE A 192 12.05 12.60 4.87
CA ILE A 192 12.19 14.06 4.85
C ILE A 192 13.67 14.42 4.95
N ASP A 193 14.42 13.80 5.87
CA ASP A 193 15.87 14.04 6.05
C ASP A 193 16.64 13.72 4.76
N PHE A 194 16.35 12.57 4.14
CA PHE A 194 16.96 12.19 2.86
C PHE A 194 16.62 13.18 1.74
N ALA A 195 15.37 13.62 1.65
CA ALA A 195 14.94 14.57 0.62
C ALA A 195 15.57 15.96 0.82
N ALA A 196 15.69 16.42 2.07
CA ALA A 196 16.33 17.69 2.43
C ALA A 196 17.85 17.69 2.16
N ARG A 197 18.55 16.58 2.40
CA ARG A 197 19.97 16.44 2.02
C ARG A 197 20.14 16.44 0.51
N ALA A 198 19.29 15.68 -0.20
CA ALA A 198 19.34 15.57 -1.65
C ALA A 198 19.01 16.89 -2.39
N SER A 199 18.25 17.81 -1.77
CA SER A 199 18.01 19.14 -2.34
C SER A 199 19.21 20.07 -2.17
N ARG A 200 19.93 20.01 -1.03
CA ARG A 200 21.14 20.81 -0.78
C ARG A 200 22.29 20.46 -1.72
N ASP A 201 22.49 19.18 -2.02
CA ASP A 201 23.60 18.73 -2.89
C ASP A 201 23.45 19.16 -4.37
N ARG A 202 22.32 19.75 -4.75
CA ARG A 202 22.05 20.22 -6.13
C ARG A 202 22.33 21.70 -6.36
N VAL A 203 22.47 22.48 -5.29
CA VAL A 203 22.75 23.93 -5.33
C VAL A 203 24.26 24.13 -5.35
#